data_AF-A0AA90I4H6-F1
#
_entry.id   AF-A0AA90I4H6-F1
#
_cell.length_a   1.000
_cell.length_b   1.000
_cell.length_c   1.000
_cell.angle_alpha   90.00
_cell.angle_beta   90.00
_cell.angle_gamma   90.00
#
_symmetry.space_group_name_H-M   'P 1'
#
loop_
_entity.id
_entity.type
_entity.pdbx_description
1 polymer ?
#
loop_
_entity_poly.entity_id
_entity_poly.type
_entity_poly.pdbx_seq_one_letter_code
_entity_poly.pdbx_strand_id
1 'polypeptide(L)'
;MSSIVDALYELKYNPFEYGPYLASFYTHLDDSENSLLLAQLVIPLCSHPIYSQKLLNSNKRSSIWTVFDDRAKLYDLQERIDGFQALTEQCIQYCLINDWVSINEQQLSLGKGDGADAVFVHKKSAEKLGRLFGGHTVVEIYAFLGVKPR
;
A
#
# COMPACT_ATOMS: atom_id res chain seq x y z
N MET A 1 -2.14 30.13 -5.23
CA MET A 1 -1.72 30.15 -6.65
C MET A 1 -1.00 28.85 -6.88
N SER A 2 -1.56 27.90 -7.63
CA SER A 2 -0.81 26.67 -7.95
C SER A 2 0.24 27.02 -9.00
N SER A 3 1.48 26.62 -8.76
CA SER A 3 2.55 26.77 -9.73
C SER A 3 2.44 25.66 -10.78
N ILE A 4 3.08 25.85 -11.94
CA ILE A 4 3.16 24.79 -12.95
C ILE A 4 3.82 23.52 -12.40
N VAL A 5 4.71 23.65 -11.42
CA VAL A 5 5.36 22.54 -10.73
C VAL A 5 4.34 21.75 -9.92
N ASP A 6 3.45 22.42 -9.20
CA ASP A 6 2.39 21.78 -8.41
C ASP A 6 1.41 21.03 -9.32
N ALA A 7 1.01 21.66 -10.44
CA ALA A 7 0.13 21.01 -11.41
C ALA A 7 0.75 19.75 -12.03
N LEU A 8 2.05 19.79 -12.37
CA LEU A 8 2.78 18.62 -12.85
C LEU A 8 2.91 17.54 -11.76
N TYR A 9 3.08 17.95 -10.51
CA TYR A 9 3.15 17.04 -9.37
C TYR A 9 1.82 16.31 -9.17
N GLU A 10 0.70 17.04 -9.13
CA GLU A 10 -0.65 16.47 -8.99
C GLU A 10 -1.02 15.56 -10.17
N LEU A 11 -0.65 15.95 -11.39
CA LEU A 11 -0.87 15.11 -12.57
C LEU A 11 -0.12 13.77 -12.45
N LYS A 12 1.08 13.78 -11.86
CA LYS A 12 1.88 12.57 -11.65
C LYS A 12 1.45 11.76 -10.43
N TYR A 13 1.07 12.41 -9.34
CA TYR A 13 0.78 11.81 -8.04
C TYR A 13 -0.66 12.12 -7.63
N ASN A 14 -1.58 11.24 -8.02
CA ASN A 14 -3.00 11.41 -7.72
C ASN A 14 -3.67 10.07 -7.35
N PRO A 15 -4.85 10.13 -6.70
CA PRO A 15 -5.61 8.95 -6.31
C PRO A 15 -6.08 8.06 -7.46
N PHE A 16 -6.28 8.61 -8.66
CA PHE A 16 -6.71 7.81 -9.81
C PHE A 16 -5.63 6.81 -10.23
N GLU A 17 -4.36 7.22 -10.21
CA GLU A 17 -3.23 6.36 -10.53
C GLU A 17 -2.82 5.45 -9.35
N TYR A 18 -2.88 5.97 -8.11
CA TYR A 18 -2.33 5.29 -6.94
C TYR A 18 -3.36 4.53 -6.10
N GLY A 19 -4.64 4.91 -6.13
CA GLY A 19 -5.74 4.19 -5.46
C GLY A 19 -5.81 2.70 -5.81
N PRO A 20 -5.63 2.29 -7.08
CA PRO A 20 -5.63 0.88 -7.43
C PRO A 20 -4.55 0.04 -6.74
N TYR A 21 -3.45 0.64 -6.24
CA TYR A 21 -2.49 -0.08 -5.39
C TYR A 21 -3.12 -0.48 -4.05
N LEU A 22 -3.84 0.43 -3.38
CA LEU A 22 -4.52 0.11 -2.12
C LEU A 22 -5.61 -0.94 -2.33
N ALA A 23 -6.46 -0.75 -3.35
CA ALA A 23 -7.52 -1.71 -3.66
C ALA A 23 -6.95 -3.11 -3.98
N SER A 24 -5.89 -3.18 -4.79
CA SER A 24 -5.22 -4.45 -5.12
C SER A 24 -4.59 -5.12 -3.89
N PHE A 25 -4.02 -4.32 -2.98
CA PHE A 25 -3.42 -4.80 -1.74
C PHE A 25 -4.48 -5.36 -0.79
N TYR A 26 -5.51 -4.60 -0.43
CA TYR A 26 -6.54 -5.02 0.52
C TYR A 26 -7.48 -6.11 -0.01
N THR A 27 -7.60 -6.24 -1.34
CA THR A 27 -8.30 -7.40 -1.93
C THR A 27 -7.57 -8.73 -1.69
N HIS A 28 -6.25 -8.67 -1.43
CA HIS A 28 -5.38 -9.84 -1.28
C HIS A 28 -4.71 -9.94 0.09
N LEU A 29 -5.02 -9.01 0.99
CA LEU A 29 -4.61 -9.09 2.37
C LEU A 29 -5.64 -9.93 3.13
N ASP A 30 -5.18 -10.88 3.94
CA ASP A 30 -6.05 -11.61 4.85
C ASP A 30 -6.59 -10.65 5.93
N ASP A 31 -7.75 -10.96 6.51
CA ASP A 31 -8.33 -10.13 7.57
C ASP A 31 -7.34 -9.98 8.73
N SER A 32 -6.88 -8.74 8.93
CA SER A 32 -5.94 -8.36 9.98
C SER A 32 -6.47 -7.14 10.73
N GLU A 33 -6.43 -7.21 12.05
CA GLU A 33 -6.70 -6.05 12.89
C GLU A 33 -5.68 -4.94 12.61
N ASN A 34 -6.13 -3.69 12.74
CA ASN A 34 -5.33 -2.49 12.50
C ASN A 34 -4.74 -2.38 11.08
N SER A 35 -5.28 -3.14 10.11
CA SER A 35 -4.72 -3.19 8.75
C SER A 35 -4.73 -1.81 8.06
N LEU A 36 -5.57 -0.87 8.51
CA LEU A 36 -5.57 0.52 8.04
C LEU A 36 -4.17 1.15 8.09
N LEU A 37 -3.38 0.84 9.13
CA LEU A 37 -2.02 1.37 9.27
C LEU A 37 -1.11 0.91 8.11
N LEU A 38 -1.32 -0.30 7.58
CA LEU A 38 -0.52 -0.83 6.47
C LEU A 38 -0.70 -0.01 5.18
N ALA A 39 -1.76 0.80 5.04
CA ALA A 39 -1.98 1.65 3.88
C ALA A 39 -0.77 2.52 3.56
N GLN A 40 -0.14 3.07 4.62
CA GLN A 40 1.03 3.95 4.52
C GLN A 40 2.27 3.25 3.94
N LEU A 41 2.32 1.92 3.94
CA LEU A 41 3.41 1.13 3.38
C LEU A 41 3.21 0.77 1.91
N VAL A 42 1.95 0.70 1.44
CA VAL A 42 1.62 0.13 0.13
C VAL A 42 2.26 0.93 -1.01
N ILE A 43 1.99 2.24 -1.06
CA ILE A 43 2.48 3.10 -2.15
C ILE A 43 4.02 3.21 -2.11
N PRO A 44 4.67 3.51 -0.97
CA PRO A 44 6.13 3.59 -0.90
C PRO A 44 6.84 2.31 -1.39
N LEU A 45 6.35 1.13 -1.00
CA LEU A 45 6.97 -0.15 -1.37
C LEU A 45 6.66 -0.55 -2.81
N CYS A 46 5.43 -0.35 -3.28
CA CYS A 46 5.01 -0.79 -4.62
C CYS A 46 5.48 0.15 -5.74
N SER A 47 5.71 1.42 -5.44
CA SER A 47 6.22 2.43 -6.40
C SER A 47 7.74 2.50 -6.45
N HIS A 48 8.43 1.92 -5.46
CA HIS A 48 9.90 1.96 -5.42
C HIS A 48 10.49 1.05 -6.53
N PRO A 49 11.41 1.53 -7.38
CA PRO A 49 11.92 0.77 -8.53
C PRO A 49 12.48 -0.61 -8.16
N ILE A 50 13.22 -0.69 -7.05
CA ILE A 50 13.82 -1.96 -6.59
C ILE A 50 12.77 -2.90 -6.00
N TYR A 51 11.96 -2.44 -5.04
CA TYR A 51 10.99 -3.30 -4.35
C TYR A 51 9.83 -3.70 -5.22
N SER A 52 9.36 -2.80 -6.10
CA SER A 52 8.34 -3.15 -7.09
C SER A 52 8.81 -4.33 -7.93
N GLN A 53 10.06 -4.32 -8.41
CA GLN A 53 10.61 -5.43 -9.17
C GLN A 53 10.75 -6.71 -8.35
N LYS A 54 11.22 -6.62 -7.09
CA LYS A 54 11.30 -7.79 -6.19
C LYS A 54 9.91 -8.37 -5.89
N LEU A 55 8.92 -7.53 -5.62
CA LEU A 55 7.52 -7.91 -5.43
C LEU A 55 7.00 -8.62 -6.68
N LEU A 56 7.19 -8.05 -7.87
CA LEU A 56 6.79 -8.65 -9.14
C LEU A 56 7.45 -10.01 -9.41
N ASN A 57 8.67 -10.24 -8.91
CA ASN A 57 9.39 -11.51 -9.04
C ASN A 57 9.10 -12.52 -7.92
N SER A 58 8.46 -12.09 -6.82
CA SER A 58 8.12 -12.98 -5.69
C SER A 58 7.11 -14.07 -6.09
N ASN A 59 7.15 -15.22 -5.41
CA ASN A 59 6.28 -16.36 -5.65
C ASN A 59 5.72 -16.91 -4.34
N LYS A 60 4.94 -18.02 -4.39
CA LYS A 60 4.29 -18.61 -3.21
C LYS A 60 5.25 -19.06 -2.10
N ARG A 61 6.54 -19.23 -2.41
CA ARG A 61 7.60 -19.59 -1.44
C ARG A 61 8.34 -18.37 -0.91
N SER A 62 8.10 -17.19 -1.47
CA SER A 62 8.68 -15.94 -1.00
C SER A 62 8.01 -15.53 0.31
N SER A 63 8.80 -14.91 1.18
CA SER A 63 8.37 -14.32 2.44
C SER A 63 8.82 -12.87 2.56
N ILE A 64 8.26 -12.12 3.51
CA ILE A 64 8.65 -10.73 3.78
C ILE A 64 10.18 -10.61 4.00
N TRP A 65 10.78 -11.58 4.70
CA TRP A 65 12.23 -11.63 4.94
C TRP A 65 13.06 -11.80 3.67
N THR A 66 12.59 -12.60 2.71
CA THR A 66 13.32 -12.82 1.45
C THR A 66 13.17 -11.67 0.45
N VAL A 67 12.02 -10.99 0.46
CA VAL A 67 11.75 -9.88 -0.46
C VAL A 67 12.43 -8.59 -0.01
N PHE A 68 12.47 -8.35 1.31
CA PHE A 68 13.07 -7.16 1.92
C PHE A 68 14.33 -7.51 2.74
N ASP A 69 15.13 -8.46 2.25
CA ASP A 69 16.37 -8.92 2.87
C ASP A 69 17.45 -7.83 2.97
N ASP A 70 17.52 -6.96 1.97
CA ASP A 70 18.50 -5.89 1.87
C ASP A 70 18.07 -4.63 2.63
N ARG A 71 18.31 -4.62 3.94
CA ARG A 71 17.99 -3.48 4.82
C ARG A 71 18.66 -2.17 4.41
N ALA A 72 19.82 -2.22 3.75
CA ALA A 72 20.49 -1.01 3.30
C ALA A 72 19.70 -0.27 2.22
N LYS A 73 18.76 -0.94 1.55
CA LYS A 73 17.84 -0.33 0.58
C LYS A 73 16.54 0.19 1.21
N LEU A 74 16.33 -0.01 2.52
CA LEU A 74 15.13 0.45 3.24
C LEU A 74 15.38 1.77 3.98
N TYR A 75 16.60 2.33 3.90
CA TYR A 75 17.01 3.48 4.72
C TYR A 75 16.15 4.73 4.50
N ASP A 76 15.61 4.93 3.29
CA ASP A 76 14.76 6.05 2.92
C ASP A 76 13.26 5.72 3.07
N LEU A 77 12.90 4.51 3.49
CA LEU A 77 11.50 4.08 3.52
C LEU A 77 10.65 4.98 4.42
N GLN A 78 11.16 5.40 5.59
CA GLN A 78 10.44 6.31 6.47
C GLN A 78 10.18 7.67 5.80
N GLU A 79 11.17 8.23 5.11
CA GLU A 79 11.02 9.50 4.39
C GLU A 79 10.01 9.37 3.25
N ARG A 80 10.00 8.23 2.55
CA ARG A 80 8.99 7.96 1.52
C ARG A 80 7.59 7.82 2.11
N ILE A 81 7.43 7.13 3.24
CA ILE A 81 6.13 7.04 3.95
C ILE A 81 5.63 8.45 4.26
N ASP A 82 6.49 9.27 4.85
CA ASP A 82 6.16 10.65 5.21
C ASP A 82 5.78 11.49 3.97
N GLY A 83 6.53 11.35 2.87
CA GLY A 83 6.28 12.06 1.61
C GLY A 83 5.01 11.61 0.86
N PHE A 84 4.60 10.34 1.03
CA PHE A 84 3.39 9.79 0.41
C PHE A 84 2.16 9.84 1.32
N GLN A 85 2.26 10.35 2.55
CA GLN A 85 1.16 10.32 3.52
C GLN A 85 -0.12 10.95 2.97
N ALA A 86 -0.04 12.21 2.50
CA ALA A 86 -1.20 12.92 1.98
C ALA A 86 -1.81 12.23 0.74
N LEU A 87 -0.97 11.69 -0.15
CA LEU A 87 -1.44 10.93 -1.31
C LEU A 87 -2.14 9.65 -0.87
N THR A 88 -1.61 8.95 0.13
CA THR A 88 -2.18 7.72 0.67
C THR A 88 -3.55 7.98 1.28
N GLU A 89 -3.70 9.05 2.07
CA GLU A 89 -4.99 9.46 2.66
C GLU A 89 -6.02 9.76 1.57
N GLN A 90 -5.64 10.51 0.53
CA GLN A 90 -6.51 10.76 -0.62
C GLN A 90 -6.87 9.47 -1.38
N CYS A 91 -5.93 8.53 -1.51
CA CYS A 91 -6.17 7.23 -2.12
C CYS A 91 -7.16 6.39 -1.30
N ILE A 92 -7.06 6.41 0.04
CA ILE A 92 -8.02 5.71 0.92
C ILE A 92 -9.42 6.28 0.69
N GLN A 93 -9.57 7.61 0.75
CA GLN A 93 -10.86 8.27 0.50
C GLN A 93 -11.42 7.93 -0.89
N TYR A 94 -10.58 7.99 -1.91
CA TYR A 94 -10.96 7.64 -3.28
C TYR A 94 -11.43 6.18 -3.36
N CYS A 95 -10.71 5.23 -2.75
CA CYS A 95 -11.11 3.82 -2.75
C CYS A 95 -12.44 3.59 -2.00
N LEU A 96 -12.68 4.29 -0.88
CA LEU A 96 -13.93 4.20 -0.12
C LEU A 96 -15.12 4.75 -0.92
N ILE A 97 -14.96 5.91 -1.58
CA ILE A 97 -16.03 6.53 -2.39
C ILE A 97 -16.44 5.65 -3.57
N ASN A 98 -15.50 4.87 -4.12
CA ASN A 98 -15.76 3.97 -5.24
C ASN A 98 -16.09 2.53 -4.80
N ASP A 99 -16.31 2.29 -3.51
CA ASP A 99 -16.59 0.95 -2.94
C ASP A 99 -15.53 -0.11 -3.27
N TRP A 100 -14.28 0.30 -3.52
CA TRP A 100 -13.16 -0.61 -3.80
C TRP A 100 -12.62 -1.26 -2.53
N VAL A 101 -12.69 -0.53 -1.41
CA VAL A 101 -12.34 -0.99 -0.07
C VAL A 101 -13.46 -0.64 0.90
N SER A 102 -13.59 -1.43 1.97
CA SER A 102 -14.50 -1.15 3.08
C SER A 102 -13.69 -0.88 4.35
N ILE A 103 -14.28 -0.12 5.29
CA ILE A 103 -13.67 0.14 6.60
C ILE A 103 -14.46 -0.56 7.70
N ASN A 104 -13.74 -1.24 8.57
CA ASN A 104 -14.26 -1.76 9.83
C ASN A 104 -13.71 -0.89 10.96
N GLU A 105 -14.57 -0.03 11.51
CA GLU A 105 -14.19 0.94 12.54
C GLU A 105 -13.84 0.28 13.88
N GLN A 106 -14.42 -0.88 14.18
CA GLN A 106 -14.17 -1.60 15.43
C GLN A 106 -12.76 -2.20 15.47
N GLN A 107 -12.28 -2.71 14.34
CA GLN A 107 -10.96 -3.33 14.21
C GLN A 107 -9.91 -2.39 13.59
N LEU A 108 -10.29 -1.17 13.23
CA LEU A 108 -9.45 -0.22 12.48
C LEU A 108 -8.80 -0.88 11.26
N SER A 109 -9.59 -1.66 10.52
CA SER A 109 -9.12 -2.43 9.38
C SER A 109 -9.77 -1.97 8.08
N LEU A 110 -9.01 -2.06 7.00
CA LEU A 110 -9.51 -1.99 5.64
C LEU A 110 -9.60 -3.40 5.06
N GLY A 111 -10.69 -3.64 4.34
CA GLY A 111 -10.95 -4.89 3.64
C GLY A 111 -11.34 -4.66 2.19
N LYS A 112 -11.57 -5.75 1.46
CA LYS A 112 -12.17 -5.70 0.14
C LYS A 112 -13.57 -5.06 0.23
N GLY A 113 -13.88 -4.15 -0.68
CA GLY A 113 -15.23 -3.59 -0.79
C GLY A 113 -16.27 -4.63 -1.22
N ASP A 114 -17.51 -4.44 -0.78
CA ASP A 114 -18.64 -5.34 -1.08
C ASP A 114 -19.25 -5.10 -2.46
N GLY A 115 -18.75 -4.10 -3.20
CA GLY A 115 -19.21 -3.78 -4.55
C GLY A 115 -18.96 -4.93 -5.52
N ALA A 116 -20.05 -5.54 -6.01
CA ALA A 116 -20.00 -6.62 -7.00
C ALA A 116 -19.29 -6.22 -8.32
N ASP A 117 -19.19 -4.90 -8.59
CA ASP A 117 -18.69 -4.31 -9.83
C ASP A 117 -17.49 -3.35 -9.62
N ALA A 118 -16.70 -3.52 -8.56
CA ALA A 118 -15.50 -2.69 -8.35
C ALA A 118 -14.47 -2.92 -9.49
N VAL A 119 -14.51 -2.07 -10.53
CA VAL A 119 -13.58 -2.11 -11.66
C VAL A 119 -12.44 -1.14 -11.43
N PHE A 120 -11.27 -1.68 -11.04
CA PHE A 120 -10.01 -0.93 -10.99
C PHE A 120 -8.90 -1.70 -11.69
N VAL A 121 -7.84 -0.98 -12.08
CA VAL A 121 -6.67 -1.59 -12.72
C VAL A 121 -5.84 -2.32 -11.66
N HIS A 122 -5.83 -3.64 -11.71
CA HIS A 122 -5.03 -4.49 -10.82
C HIS A 122 -3.53 -4.15 -10.89
N LYS A 123 -2.93 -3.86 -9.73
CA LYS A 123 -1.50 -3.58 -9.56
C LYS A 123 -0.83 -4.82 -8.96
N LYS A 124 -0.23 -5.64 -9.80
CA LYS A 124 0.36 -6.95 -9.44
C LYS A 124 1.40 -6.90 -8.30
N SER A 125 2.16 -5.80 -8.17
CA SER A 125 3.10 -5.62 -7.05
C SER A 125 2.37 -5.49 -5.71
N ALA A 126 1.25 -4.76 -5.68
CA ALA A 126 0.42 -4.61 -4.48
C ALA A 126 -0.34 -5.89 -4.12
N GLU A 127 -0.85 -6.64 -5.11
CA GLU A 127 -1.47 -7.94 -4.84
C GLU A 127 -0.50 -8.91 -4.16
N LYS A 128 0.75 -8.93 -4.64
CA LYS A 128 1.80 -9.76 -4.06
C LYS A 128 2.24 -9.27 -2.69
N LEU A 129 2.26 -7.95 -2.49
CA LEU A 129 2.51 -7.36 -1.17
C LEU A 129 1.45 -7.78 -0.15
N GLY A 130 0.16 -7.74 -0.53
CA GLY A 130 -0.96 -8.18 0.33
C GLY A 130 -0.78 -9.63 0.79
N ARG A 131 -0.46 -10.52 -0.14
CA ARG A 131 -0.18 -11.94 0.17
C ARG A 131 1.06 -12.15 1.03
N LEU A 132 2.09 -11.31 0.88
CA LEU A 132 3.31 -11.39 1.68
C LEU A 132 3.11 -10.87 3.11
N PHE A 133 2.17 -9.95 3.30
CA PHE A 133 1.80 -9.42 4.62
C PHE A 133 0.74 -10.29 5.30
N GLY A 134 -0.01 -11.10 4.52
CA GLY A 134 -0.94 -12.10 5.04
C GLY A 134 -0.29 -13.04 6.05
N GLY A 135 -0.97 -13.26 7.18
CA GLY A 135 -0.47 -14.07 8.29
C GLY A 135 0.55 -13.37 9.20
N HIS A 136 0.85 -12.09 8.99
CA HIS A 136 1.69 -11.28 9.87
C HIS A 136 0.89 -10.15 10.50
N THR A 137 1.18 -9.85 11.76
CA THR A 137 0.59 -8.71 12.44
C THR A 137 1.19 -7.41 11.93
N VAL A 138 0.41 -6.32 12.03
CA VAL A 138 0.88 -4.97 11.67
C VAL A 138 2.17 -4.61 12.41
N VAL A 139 2.25 -4.94 13.70
CA VAL A 139 3.43 -4.66 14.53
C VAL A 139 4.67 -5.39 14.01
N GLU A 140 4.55 -6.67 13.65
CA GLU A 140 5.66 -7.45 13.09
C GLU A 140 6.16 -6.85 11.77
N ILE A 141 5.24 -6.45 10.88
CA ILE A 141 5.58 -5.85 9.59
C ILE A 141 6.38 -4.55 9.79
N TYR A 142 5.87 -3.64 10.62
CA TYR A 142 6.55 -2.36 10.90
C TYR A 142 7.91 -2.55 11.58
N ALA A 143 7.98 -3.43 12.59
CA ALA A 143 9.22 -3.74 13.29
C ALA A 143 10.27 -4.34 12.35
N PHE A 144 9.85 -5.24 11.45
CA PHE A 144 10.74 -5.85 10.48
C PHE A 144 11.26 -4.86 9.44
N LEU A 145 10.39 -3.99 8.92
CA LEU A 145 10.77 -2.94 7.97
C LEU A 145 11.58 -1.80 8.61
N GLY A 146 11.60 -1.71 9.94
CA GLY A 146 12.37 -0.70 10.67
C GLY A 146 11.80 0.71 10.58
N VAL A 147 10.48 0.82 10.38
CA VAL A 147 9.76 2.09 10.22
C VAL A 147 8.62 2.22 11.23
N LYS A 148 8.11 3.43 11.42
CA LYS A 148 7.00 3.73 12.35
C LYS A 148 5.71 4.01 11.57
N PRO A 149 4.56 3.52 12.06
CA PRO A 149 3.27 3.91 11.52
C PRO A 149 3.03 5.42 11.68
N ARG A 150 2.27 5.99 10.73
CA ARG A 150 1.82 7.38 10.73
C ARG A 150 0.32 7.44 10.96
#